data_AF-A0A973G635-F1
#
_entry.id   AF-A0A973G635-F1
#
_cell.length_a   1.000
_cell.length_b   1.000
_cell.length_c   1.000
_cell.angle_alpha   90.00
_cell.angle_beta   90.00
_cell.angle_gamma   90.00
#
_symmetry.space_group_name_H-M   'P 1'
#
loop_
_entity.id
_entity.type
_entity.pdbx_description
1 polymer ?
#
loop_
_entity_poly.entity_id
_entity_poly.type
_entity_poly.pdbx_seq_one_letter_code
_entity_poly.pdbx_strand_id
1 'polypeptide(L)'
;MFGRTKAGSIRYRCKACGRTFITISSPTIRHRRPYKNAAILRLLVNKVPFRRICEVEGITMSTLYRKIDFIHRQCLSFAAERERNFPTMPLARLYIGVDRQDYMINWSDADDRRNIIFRAVGSADNTTGYVLGLHLNFDPSSNPDDIERSAIAEGDYEVRLA
;
A
#
# COMPACT_ATOMS: atom_id res chain seq x y z
N MET A 1 31.79 -10.60 -0.26
CA MET A 1 30.72 -11.62 -0.17
C MET A 1 31.17 -12.69 0.81
N PHE A 2 30.36 -13.04 1.83
CA PHE A 2 30.76 -14.01 2.89
C PHE A 2 30.10 -15.38 2.71
N GLY A 3 28.99 -15.45 1.98
CA GLY A 3 28.32 -16.70 1.61
C GLY A 3 26.89 -16.46 1.13
N ARG A 4 26.12 -17.53 0.93
CA ARG A 4 24.68 -17.48 0.66
C ARG A 4 23.92 -18.28 1.73
N THR A 5 22.69 -17.88 2.03
CA THR A 5 21.80 -18.66 2.91
C THR A 5 21.20 -19.85 2.14
N LYS A 6 20.61 -20.82 2.85
CA LYS A 6 19.82 -21.90 2.22
C LYS A 6 18.69 -21.38 1.32
N ALA A 7 18.17 -20.19 1.64
CA ALA A 7 17.15 -19.51 0.85
C ALA A 7 17.73 -18.75 -0.36
N GLY A 8 19.05 -18.69 -0.55
CA GLY A 8 19.69 -18.02 -1.69
C GLY A 8 20.08 -16.55 -1.46
N SER A 9 19.76 -15.97 -0.31
CA SER A 9 20.10 -14.58 0.03
C SER A 9 21.60 -14.40 0.22
N ILE A 10 22.18 -13.29 -0.27
CA ILE A 10 23.61 -13.01 -0.14
C ILE A 10 23.91 -12.54 1.28
N ARG A 11 24.85 -13.22 1.94
CA ARG A 11 25.36 -12.88 3.26
C ARG A 11 26.64 -12.04 3.13
N TYR A 12 26.65 -10.91 3.81
CA TYR A 12 27.79 -10.01 3.96
C TYR A 12 28.33 -10.13 5.38
N ARG A 13 29.62 -9.85 5.54
CA ARG A 13 30.29 -9.73 6.84
C ARG A 13 30.82 -8.30 6.94
N CYS A 14 30.42 -7.60 7.99
CA CYS A 14 30.94 -6.28 8.28
C CYS A 14 32.45 -6.37 8.53
N LYS A 15 33.25 -5.56 7.83
CA LYS A 15 34.70 -5.53 8.01
C LYS A 15 35.14 -4.90 9.33
N ALA A 16 34.31 -4.04 9.92
CA ALA A 16 34.63 -3.34 11.18
C ALA A 16 34.30 -4.17 12.42
N CYS A 17 33.12 -4.79 12.49
CA CYS A 17 32.65 -5.52 13.68
C CYS A 17 32.51 -7.03 13.51
N GLY A 18 32.81 -7.57 12.32
CA GLY A 18 32.72 -9.00 12.03
C GLY A 18 31.31 -9.59 11.98
N ARG A 19 30.26 -8.83 12.34
CA ARG A 19 28.87 -9.27 12.29
C ARG A 19 28.44 -9.57 10.86
N THR A 20 27.73 -10.67 10.68
CA THR A 20 27.17 -11.03 9.38
C THR A 20 25.74 -10.56 9.24
N PHE A 21 25.40 -9.96 8.11
CA PHE A 21 24.06 -9.54 7.77
C PHE A 21 23.70 -10.03 6.37
N ILE A 22 22.42 -10.05 6.05
CA ILE A 22 21.91 -10.54 4.77
C ILE A 22 21.35 -9.34 4.02
N THR A 23 21.73 -9.19 2.75
CA THR A 23 21.08 -8.17 1.89
C THR A 23 19.77 -8.70 1.35
N ILE A 24 18.90 -7.75 0.99
CA ILE A 24 17.52 -8.02 0.58
C ILE A 24 17.52 -9.07 -0.53
N SER A 25 16.90 -10.20 -0.23
CA SER A 25 16.62 -11.24 -1.22
C SER A 25 15.36 -10.85 -1.98
N SER A 26 15.08 -11.53 -3.10
CA SER A 26 13.79 -11.38 -3.80
C SER A 26 12.63 -11.32 -2.78
N PRO A 27 11.74 -10.32 -2.85
CA PRO A 27 10.63 -10.17 -1.89
C PRO A 27 9.73 -11.41 -1.79
N THR A 28 9.74 -12.26 -2.81
CA THR A 28 8.95 -13.49 -2.88
C THR A 28 9.66 -14.73 -2.33
N ILE A 29 10.90 -14.64 -1.86
CA ILE A 29 11.75 -15.81 -1.59
C ILE A 29 11.21 -16.76 -0.52
N ARG A 30 10.39 -16.25 0.42
CA ARG A 30 9.74 -17.05 1.47
C ARG A 30 8.31 -17.43 1.13
N HIS A 31 7.80 -17.02 -0.02
CA HIS A 31 6.43 -17.31 -0.41
C HIS A 31 6.32 -18.71 -0.98
N ARG A 32 5.39 -19.51 -0.45
CA ARG A 32 5.13 -20.87 -0.97
C ARG A 32 4.54 -20.88 -2.39
N ARG A 33 3.74 -19.85 -2.73
CA ARG A 33 3.05 -19.74 -4.03
C ARG A 33 3.15 -18.30 -4.57
N PRO A 34 4.33 -17.85 -5.05
CA PRO A 34 4.53 -16.49 -5.53
C PRO A 34 3.89 -16.22 -6.90
N TYR A 35 3.77 -17.25 -7.75
CA TYR A 35 3.17 -17.13 -9.10
C TYR A 35 1.72 -16.60 -9.07
N LYS A 36 0.97 -16.85 -7.99
CA LYS A 36 -0.40 -16.34 -7.81
C LYS A 36 -0.46 -14.82 -7.64
N ASN A 37 0.64 -14.16 -7.25
CA ASN A 37 0.64 -12.71 -7.00
C ASN A 37 0.21 -11.92 -8.24
N ALA A 38 0.74 -12.29 -9.41
CA ALA A 38 0.42 -11.60 -10.66
C ALA A 38 -1.03 -11.85 -11.11
N ALA A 39 -1.58 -13.04 -10.85
CA ALA A 39 -2.98 -13.35 -11.15
C ALA A 39 -3.92 -12.57 -10.21
N ILE A 40 -3.64 -12.59 -8.90
CA ILE A 40 -4.40 -11.83 -7.90
C ILE A 40 -4.38 -10.32 -8.20
N LEU A 41 -3.21 -9.75 -8.52
CA LEU A 41 -3.11 -8.33 -8.89
C LEU A 41 -4.00 -8.01 -10.11
N ARG A 42 -3.98 -8.85 -11.15
CA ARG A 42 -4.84 -8.66 -12.34
C ARG A 42 -6.32 -8.71 -11.98
N LEU A 43 -6.74 -9.64 -11.13
CA LEU A 43 -8.13 -9.74 -10.68
C LEU A 43 -8.55 -8.51 -9.86
N LEU A 44 -7.67 -8.00 -8.99
CA LEU A 44 -7.92 -6.79 -8.21
C LEU A 44 -8.09 -5.55 -9.11
N VAL A 45 -7.19 -5.35 -10.07
CA VAL A 45 -7.25 -4.22 -11.02
C VAL A 45 -8.51 -4.27 -11.88
N ASN A 46 -8.96 -5.48 -12.23
CA ASN A 46 -10.22 -5.71 -12.95
C ASN A 46 -11.47 -5.66 -12.05
N LYS A 47 -11.35 -5.19 -10.81
CA LYS A 47 -12.48 -5.00 -9.86
C LYS A 47 -13.26 -6.29 -9.57
N VAL A 48 -12.60 -7.45 -9.62
CA VAL A 48 -13.25 -8.73 -9.29
C VAL A 48 -13.54 -8.78 -7.78
N PRO A 49 -14.76 -9.14 -7.34
CA PRO A 49 -15.09 -9.24 -5.92
C PRO A 49 -14.17 -10.22 -5.17
N PHE A 50 -13.78 -9.91 -3.93
CA PHE A 50 -12.80 -10.70 -3.18
C PHE A 50 -13.18 -12.18 -3.01
N ARG A 51 -14.46 -12.47 -2.78
CA ARG A 51 -14.96 -13.85 -2.74
C ARG A 51 -14.72 -14.58 -4.06
N ARG A 52 -14.96 -13.90 -5.17
CA ARG A 52 -14.71 -14.45 -6.52
C ARG A 52 -13.21 -14.64 -6.78
N ILE A 53 -12.35 -13.75 -6.31
CA ILE A 53 -10.89 -13.94 -6.37
C ILE A 53 -10.48 -15.20 -5.61
N CYS A 54 -11.02 -15.39 -4.40
CA CYS A 54 -10.75 -16.59 -3.59
C CYS A 54 -11.18 -17.88 -4.29
N GLU A 55 -12.34 -17.89 -4.94
CA GLU A 55 -12.83 -19.03 -5.74
C GLU A 55 -11.93 -19.31 -6.95
N VAL A 56 -11.65 -18.29 -7.77
CA VAL A 56 -10.85 -18.42 -9.00
C VAL A 56 -9.44 -18.91 -8.68
N GLU A 57 -8.82 -18.33 -7.64
CA GLU A 57 -7.45 -18.67 -7.26
C GLU A 57 -7.37 -19.85 -6.28
N GLY A 58 -8.49 -20.39 -5.78
CA GLY A 58 -8.49 -21.45 -4.77
C GLY A 58 -7.66 -21.07 -3.53
N ILE A 59 -7.95 -19.91 -2.95
CA ILE A 59 -7.27 -19.39 -1.74
C ILE A 59 -8.30 -18.96 -0.69
N THR A 60 -7.87 -18.93 0.58
CA THR A 60 -8.69 -18.39 1.66
C THR A 60 -8.67 -16.86 1.65
N MET A 61 -9.68 -16.24 2.26
CA MET A 61 -9.73 -14.78 2.44
C MET A 61 -8.51 -14.25 3.21
N SER A 62 -8.05 -14.96 4.24
CA SER A 62 -6.85 -14.60 5.00
C SER A 62 -5.57 -14.67 4.16
N THR A 63 -5.50 -15.56 3.17
CA THR A 63 -4.40 -15.58 2.20
C THR A 63 -4.52 -14.43 1.21
N LEU A 64 -5.73 -14.09 0.75
CA LEU A 64 -5.95 -12.95 -0.13
C LEU A 64 -5.50 -11.63 0.53
N TYR A 65 -5.89 -11.36 1.78
CA TYR A 65 -5.44 -10.14 2.48
C TYR A 65 -3.92 -10.06 2.62
N ARG A 66 -3.26 -11.17 2.97
CA ARG A 66 -1.78 -11.21 3.02
C ARG A 66 -1.14 -10.96 1.64
N LYS A 67 -1.79 -11.40 0.56
CA LYS A 67 -1.35 -11.13 -0.82
C LYS A 67 -1.54 -9.66 -1.17
N ILE A 68 -2.67 -9.06 -0.79
CA ILE A 68 -2.95 -7.63 -0.98
C ILE A 68 -1.88 -6.79 -0.27
N ASP A 69 -1.59 -7.07 1.01
CA ASP A 69 -0.54 -6.36 1.75
C ASP A 69 0.83 -6.45 1.07
N PHE A 70 1.21 -7.65 0.61
CA PHE A 70 2.44 -7.82 -0.14
C PHE A 70 2.45 -7.00 -1.43
N ILE A 71 1.38 -7.07 -2.22
CA ILE A 71 1.22 -6.34 -3.49
C ILE A 71 1.29 -4.83 -3.24
N HIS A 72 0.59 -4.33 -2.23
CA HIS A 72 0.62 -2.94 -1.82
C HIS A 72 2.06 -2.46 -1.56
N ARG A 73 2.84 -3.21 -0.78
CA ARG A 73 4.26 -2.90 -0.55
C ARG A 73 5.09 -2.91 -1.82
N GLN A 74 4.80 -3.82 -2.77
CA GLN A 74 5.49 -3.82 -4.07
C GLN A 74 5.12 -2.60 -4.92
N CYS A 75 3.85 -2.19 -4.93
CA CYS A 75 3.39 -0.97 -5.62
C CYS A 75 4.08 0.28 -5.05
N LEU A 76 4.16 0.41 -3.72
CA LEU A 76 4.86 1.53 -3.08
C LEU A 76 6.37 1.53 -3.42
N SER A 77 7.02 0.37 -3.40
CA SER A 77 8.43 0.26 -3.78
C SER A 77 8.66 0.65 -5.24
N PHE A 78 7.75 0.25 -6.14
CA PHE A 78 7.82 0.60 -7.55
C PHE A 78 7.64 2.11 -7.78
N ALA A 79 6.62 2.71 -7.15
CA ALA A 79 6.39 4.16 -7.22
C ALA A 79 7.61 4.93 -6.69
N ALA A 80 8.10 4.57 -5.50
CA ALA A 80 9.25 5.22 -4.89
C ALA A 80 10.53 5.09 -5.74
N GLU A 81 10.71 3.99 -6.48
CA GLU A 81 11.83 3.85 -7.42
C GLU A 81 11.74 4.83 -8.59
N ARG A 82 10.54 5.05 -9.13
CA ARG A 82 10.31 6.03 -10.20
C ARG A 82 10.50 7.46 -9.69
N GLU A 83 9.91 7.77 -8.54
CA GLU A 83 10.01 9.08 -7.89
C GLU A 83 11.45 9.44 -7.53
N ARG A 84 12.29 8.48 -7.12
CA ARG A 84 13.72 8.73 -6.86
C ARG A 84 14.49 9.20 -8.08
N ASN A 85 14.08 8.80 -9.28
CA ASN A 85 14.70 9.24 -10.53
C ASN A 85 14.16 10.61 -10.99
N PHE A 86 13.04 11.07 -10.46
CA PHE A 86 12.38 12.29 -10.91
C PHE A 86 13.27 13.55 -10.83
N PRO A 87 14.05 13.78 -9.75
CA PRO A 87 14.92 14.96 -9.65
C PRO A 87 16.07 14.99 -10.67
N THR A 88 16.45 13.84 -11.23
CA THR A 88 17.56 13.74 -12.20
C THR A 88 17.09 13.83 -13.65
N MET A 89 15.77 13.86 -13.88
CA MET A 89 15.21 13.98 -15.22
C MET A 89 15.28 15.43 -15.72
N PRO A 90 15.58 15.66 -17.01
CA PRO A 90 15.61 17.00 -17.60
C PRO A 90 14.18 17.52 -17.88
N LEU A 91 13.40 17.75 -16.82
CA LEU A 91 12.03 18.24 -16.90
C LEU A 91 12.02 19.76 -16.78
N ALA A 92 11.94 20.48 -17.92
CA ALA A 92 11.91 21.94 -17.92
C ALA A 92 10.59 22.51 -17.37
N ARG A 93 9.47 21.83 -17.65
CA ARG A 93 8.12 22.22 -17.19
C ARG A 93 7.20 21.02 -17.24
N LEU A 94 6.26 20.95 -16.30
CA LEU A 94 5.19 19.96 -16.25
C LEU A 94 3.83 20.64 -16.24
N TYR A 95 2.85 20.03 -16.90
CA TYR A 95 1.48 20.52 -16.92
C TYR A 95 0.62 19.55 -16.12
N ILE A 96 0.44 19.83 -14.83
CA ILE A 96 -0.21 18.87 -13.94
C ILE A 96 -1.72 19.11 -13.91
N GLY A 97 -2.47 18.10 -14.34
CA GLY A 97 -3.90 17.97 -14.06
C GLY A 97 -4.10 17.31 -12.70
N VAL A 98 -5.04 17.81 -11.92
CA VAL A 98 -5.43 17.24 -10.63
C VAL A 98 -6.93 16.98 -10.66
N ASP A 99 -7.33 15.79 -10.25
CA ASP A 99 -8.73 15.42 -10.11
C ASP A 99 -8.97 14.75 -8.75
N ARG A 100 -10.21 14.77 -8.29
CA ARG A 100 -10.60 14.19 -7.00
C ARG A 100 -11.84 13.32 -7.14
N GLN A 101 -11.83 12.20 -6.42
CA GLN A 101 -12.98 11.32 -6.30
C GLN A 101 -13.33 11.10 -4.83
N ASP A 102 -14.58 11.39 -4.49
CA ASP A 102 -15.12 11.18 -3.14
C ASP A 102 -15.89 9.86 -3.12
N TYR A 103 -15.44 8.91 -2.30
CA TYR A 103 -16.10 7.64 -2.04
C TYR A 103 -16.82 7.72 -0.71
N MET A 104 -18.14 7.63 -0.73
CA MET A 104 -18.92 7.55 0.50
C MET A 104 -18.95 6.10 0.96
N ILE A 105 -18.23 5.81 2.04
CA ILE A 105 -18.14 4.47 2.63
C ILE A 105 -18.85 4.46 3.98
N ASN A 106 -19.54 3.36 4.26
CA ASN A 106 -20.04 3.09 5.60
C ASN A 106 -18.89 2.58 6.45
N TRP A 107 -18.80 3.01 7.70
CA TRP A 107 -17.91 2.39 8.65
C TRP A 107 -18.33 0.93 8.88
N SER A 108 -17.35 0.05 9.14
CA SER A 108 -17.62 -1.38 9.34
C SER A 108 -18.20 -1.69 10.72
N ASP A 109 -18.18 -0.71 11.64
CA ASP A 109 -18.78 -0.87 12.96
C ASP A 109 -20.30 -0.73 12.87
N ALA A 110 -21.02 -1.66 13.50
CA ALA A 110 -22.47 -1.63 13.53
C ALA A 110 -23.00 -0.50 14.44
N ASP A 111 -22.20 -0.12 15.43
CA ASP A 111 -22.53 0.86 16.46
C ASP A 111 -22.18 2.29 16.02
N ASP A 112 -21.16 2.44 15.16
CA ASP A 112 -20.80 3.71 14.53
C ASP A 112 -21.21 3.71 13.05
N ARG A 113 -22.38 4.29 12.77
CA ARG A 113 -22.95 4.39 11.42
C ARG A 113 -22.62 5.71 10.71
N ARG A 114 -21.56 6.40 11.13
CA ARG A 114 -21.12 7.62 10.43
C ARG A 114 -20.72 7.27 8.99
N ASN A 115 -21.20 8.08 8.06
CA ASN A 115 -20.75 8.02 6.67
C ASN A 115 -19.41 8.72 6.58
N ILE A 116 -18.39 8.02 6.07
CA ILE A 116 -17.07 8.59 5.88
C ILE A 116 -16.87 8.91 4.41
N ILE A 117 -16.42 10.14 4.15
CA ILE A 117 -16.00 10.54 2.82
C ILE A 117 -14.53 10.17 2.68
N PHE A 118 -14.29 9.08 1.95
CA PHE A 118 -12.95 8.65 1.57
C PHE A 118 -12.58 9.34 0.26
N ARG A 119 -11.75 10.37 0.36
CA ARG A 119 -11.33 11.21 -0.76
C ARG A 119 -10.02 10.69 -1.33
N ALA A 120 -10.01 10.49 -2.65
CA ALA A 120 -8.83 10.16 -3.42
C ALA A 120 -8.51 11.31 -4.38
N VAL A 121 -7.35 11.94 -4.23
CA VAL A 121 -6.86 13.02 -5.10
C VAL A 121 -5.75 12.48 -5.98
N GLY A 122 -5.96 12.49 -7.29
CA GLY A 122 -5.00 12.02 -8.29
C GLY A 122 -4.36 13.19 -9.01
N SER A 123 -3.08 13.07 -9.35
CA SER A 123 -2.37 14.03 -10.18
C SER A 123 -1.62 13.35 -11.33
N ALA A 124 -1.67 13.96 -12.51
CA ALA A 124 -1.01 13.45 -13.69
C ALA A 124 -0.44 14.59 -14.54
N ASP A 125 0.68 14.35 -15.21
CA ASP A 125 1.16 15.25 -16.25
C ASP A 125 0.32 15.08 -17.52
N ASN A 126 -0.28 16.18 -17.96
CA ASN A 126 -1.16 16.25 -19.12
C ASN A 126 -0.43 16.01 -20.43
N THR A 127 0.90 16.15 -20.46
CA THR A 127 1.70 15.99 -21.67
C THR A 127 2.04 14.53 -21.93
N THR A 128 2.53 13.84 -20.90
CA THR A 128 3.01 12.45 -20.97
C THR A 128 1.98 11.42 -20.52
N GLY A 129 0.93 11.86 -19.81
CA GLY A 129 -0.02 10.97 -19.14
C GLY A 129 0.56 10.26 -17.91
N TYR A 130 1.76 10.63 -17.46
CA TYR A 130 2.37 10.03 -16.28
C TYR A 130 1.59 10.44 -15.01
N VAL A 131 1.08 9.45 -14.28
CA VAL A 131 0.40 9.65 -13.00
C VAL A 131 1.45 9.79 -11.90
N LEU A 132 1.49 10.97 -11.27
CA LEU A 132 2.43 11.28 -10.20
C LEU A 132 2.04 10.63 -8.87
N GLY A 133 0.74 10.56 -8.57
CA GLY A 133 0.26 9.95 -7.35
C GLY A 133 -1.26 9.93 -7.23
N LEU A 134 -1.73 9.08 -6.31
CA LEU A 134 -3.10 9.05 -5.82
C LEU A 134 -3.04 9.10 -4.29
N HIS A 135 -3.44 10.22 -3.71
CA HIS A 135 -3.39 10.47 -2.28
C HIS A 135 -4.77 10.30 -1.67
N LEU A 136 -4.85 9.48 -0.62
CA LEU A 136 -6.06 9.25 0.15
C LEU A 136 -6.05 10.16 1.38
N ASN A 137 -7.21 10.61 1.82
CA ASN A 137 -7.37 11.28 3.12
C ASN A 137 -7.35 10.27 4.28
N PHE A 138 -6.38 9.36 4.26
CA PHE A 138 -6.23 8.28 5.22
C PHE A 138 -4.77 8.13 5.60
N ASP A 139 -4.51 8.14 6.90
CA ASP A 139 -3.20 7.89 7.47
C ASP A 139 -3.17 6.52 8.17
N PRO A 140 -2.46 5.52 7.61
CA PRO A 140 -2.36 4.20 8.23
C PRO A 140 -1.52 4.17 9.52
N SER A 141 -0.77 5.24 9.83
CA SER A 141 0.06 5.31 11.03
C SER A 141 -0.67 5.88 12.25
N SER A 142 -1.82 6.51 12.04
CA SER A 142 -2.65 7.07 13.09
C SER A 142 -3.46 5.98 13.81
N ASN A 143 -3.57 6.08 15.13
CA ASN A 143 -4.41 5.19 15.94
C ASN A 143 -5.82 5.79 16.07
N PRO A 144 -6.87 5.11 15.57
CA PRO A 144 -8.23 5.62 15.63
C PRO A 144 -8.69 5.98 17.05
N ASP A 145 -8.32 5.19 18.06
CA ASP A 145 -8.75 5.41 19.45
C ASP A 145 -8.14 6.68 20.04
N ASP A 146 -6.92 7.03 19.64
CA ASP A 146 -6.24 8.25 20.07
C ASP A 146 -6.87 9.49 19.42
N ILE A 147 -7.17 9.39 18.13
CA ILE A 147 -7.84 10.45 17.37
C ILE A 147 -9.23 10.71 17.94
N GLU A 148 -10.01 9.65 18.23
CA GLU A 148 -11.35 9.80 18.76
C GLU A 148 -11.35 10.42 20.15
N ARG A 149 -10.42 10.02 21.03
CA ARG A 149 -10.26 10.65 22.34
C ARG A 149 -9.94 12.14 22.23
N SER A 150 -9.08 12.52 21.28
CA SER A 150 -8.76 13.92 21.03
C SER A 150 -9.98 14.70 20.53
N ALA A 151 -10.73 14.13 19.57
CA ALA A 151 -11.95 14.75 19.04
C ALA A 151 -13.00 15.00 20.12
N ILE A 152 -13.17 14.06 21.06
CA ILE A 152 -14.07 14.20 22.21
C ILE A 152 -13.58 15.29 23.17
N ALA A 153 -12.28 15.34 23.47
CA ALA A 153 -11.71 16.32 24.38
C ALA A 153 -11.85 17.77 23.87
N GLU A 154 -11.73 17.96 22.55
CA GLU A 154 -11.88 19.26 21.88
C GLU A 154 -13.36 19.60 21.57
N GLY A 155 -14.27 18.64 21.73
CA GLY A 155 -15.70 18.85 21.47
C GLY A 155 -16.05 18.93 19.99
N ASP A 156 -15.31 18.23 19.13
CA ASP A 156 -15.49 18.26 17.66
C ASP A 156 -16.90 17.82 17.21
N TYR A 157 -17.57 16.99 18.01
CA TYR A 157 -18.93 16.55 17.75
C TYR A 157 -19.66 16.13 19.04
N GLU A 158 -20.99 16.08 18.98
CA GLU A 158 -21.82 15.59 20.10
C GLU A 158 -21.66 14.07 20.25
N VAL A 159 -21.02 13.66 21.34
CA VAL A 159 -20.91 12.24 21.69
C VAL A 159 -22.27 11.74 22.13
N ARG A 160 -22.79 10.69 21.46
CA ARG A 160 -23.95 9.97 21.97
C ARG A 160 -23.55 9.28 23.27
N LEU A 161 -24.15 9.72 24.38
CA LEU A 161 -24.09 8.99 25.63
C LEU A 161 -24.78 7.63 25.43
N ALA A 162 -24.07 6.56 25.76
CA ALA A 162 -24.56 5.18 25.73
C ALA A 162 -25.68 4.96 26.76
#